data_AF-A0A8K0PR35-F1
#
_entry.id   AF-A0A8K0PR35-F1
#
_cell.length_a   1.000
_cell.length_b   1.000
_cell.length_c   1.000
_cell.angle_alpha   90.00
_cell.angle_beta   90.00
_cell.angle_gamma   90.00
#
_symmetry.space_group_name_H-M   'P 1'
#
loop_
_entity.id
_entity.type
_entity.pdbx_description
1 polymer ?
#
loop_
_entity_poly.entity_id
_entity_poly.type
_entity_poly.pdbx_seq_one_letter_code
_entity_poly.pdbx_strand_id
1 'polypeptide(L)'
;MVGLMKFFASAALLAQSALASPALATRGEGIHLFNCRPFGGAGVPQTWLSIVVYCANDSDCSNLTYNPPSDNVCVKGTSSSSEVYHIWEGSSQSCTFPTGVTFSWNIPSNAQSQPNYSSVGSGSNGYRSFAGHKDDHTAGPSYNYHSCEKVYYYV
;
A
#
# COMPACT_ATOMS: atom_id res chain seq x y z
N MET A 1 -29.41 -20.71 66.58
CA MET A 1 -29.26 -19.30 66.17
C MET A 1 -28.41 -19.28 64.91
N VAL A 2 -28.87 -18.51 63.93
CA VAL A 2 -28.43 -18.47 62.53
C VAL A 2 -27.24 -17.51 62.36
N GLY A 3 -26.37 -17.78 61.38
CA GLY A 3 -25.47 -16.80 60.76
C GLY A 3 -23.99 -17.10 61.02
N LEU A 4 -23.06 -16.90 60.09
CA LEU A 4 -23.10 -16.16 58.83
C LEU A 4 -21.90 -16.64 57.99
N MET A 5 -22.19 -17.18 56.81
CA MET A 5 -21.22 -17.63 55.82
C MET A 5 -20.62 -16.37 55.15
N LYS A 6 -19.35 -16.05 55.43
CA LYS A 6 -18.65 -14.95 54.75
C LYS A 6 -18.01 -15.46 53.45
N PHE A 7 -18.73 -15.28 52.35
CA PHE A 7 -18.17 -15.34 51.01
C PHE A 7 -17.26 -14.12 50.79
N PHE A 8 -15.95 -14.34 50.61
CA PHE A 8 -15.07 -13.34 50.02
C PHE A 8 -14.99 -13.61 48.52
N ALA A 9 -15.71 -12.80 47.74
CA ALA A 9 -15.56 -12.75 46.30
C ALA A 9 -14.19 -12.12 45.97
N SER A 10 -13.26 -12.90 45.42
CA SER A 10 -12.07 -12.35 44.77
C SER A 10 -12.45 -11.95 43.34
N ALA A 11 -12.53 -10.66 43.10
CA ALA A 11 -12.63 -10.08 41.78
C ALA A 11 -11.33 -10.38 41.01
N ALA A 12 -11.40 -11.30 40.04
CA ALA A 12 -10.31 -11.50 39.10
C ALA A 12 -10.28 -10.30 38.14
N LEU A 13 -9.14 -9.61 38.16
CA LEU A 13 -8.78 -8.49 37.28
C LEU A 13 -9.17 -8.77 35.83
N LEU A 14 -9.99 -7.88 35.25
CA LEU A 14 -10.11 -7.75 33.81
C LEU A 14 -8.77 -7.26 33.29
N ALA A 15 -8.04 -8.12 32.57
CA ALA A 15 -6.90 -7.72 31.78
C ALA A 15 -7.42 -6.82 30.65
N GLN A 16 -7.31 -5.50 30.83
CA GLN A 16 -7.45 -4.54 29.76
C GLN A 16 -6.27 -4.78 28.82
N SER A 17 -6.49 -5.51 27.72
CA SER A 17 -5.57 -5.50 26.60
C SER A 17 -5.52 -4.06 26.09
N ALA A 18 -4.45 -3.35 26.49
CA ALA A 18 -4.10 -2.09 25.88
C ALA A 18 -4.03 -2.33 24.37
N LEU A 19 -4.97 -1.73 23.64
CA LEU A 19 -4.78 -1.46 22.23
C LEU A 19 -3.52 -0.61 22.17
N ALA A 20 -2.39 -1.24 21.93
CA ALA A 20 -1.23 -0.55 21.42
C ALA A 20 -1.70 0.04 20.09
N SER A 21 -2.15 1.29 20.12
CA SER A 21 -2.06 2.14 18.96
C SER A 21 -0.62 1.96 18.46
N PRO A 22 -0.39 1.54 17.22
CA PRO A 22 0.96 1.56 16.70
C PRO A 22 1.37 3.03 16.67
N ALA A 23 2.08 3.45 17.71
CA ALA A 23 2.90 4.63 17.71
C ALA A 23 3.72 4.54 16.43
N LEU A 24 3.57 5.56 15.57
CA LEU A 24 4.41 5.87 14.42
C LEU A 24 5.56 4.87 14.28
N ALA A 25 5.34 3.77 13.56
CA ALA A 25 6.42 2.90 13.18
C ALA A 25 7.45 3.79 12.50
N THR A 26 8.70 3.73 12.94
CA THR A 26 9.86 4.35 12.30
C THR A 26 9.67 4.15 10.80
N ARG A 27 9.37 5.22 10.04
CA ARG A 27 8.87 5.08 8.66
C ARG A 27 10.00 4.53 7.80
N GLY A 28 10.01 3.20 7.63
CA GLY A 28 10.90 2.52 6.71
C GLY A 28 10.62 2.94 5.28
N GLU A 29 11.46 2.48 4.36
CA GLU A 29 11.19 2.60 2.94
C GLU A 29 9.97 1.74 2.54
N GLY A 30 9.26 2.17 1.50
CA GLY A 30 8.09 1.45 0.98
C GLY A 30 8.02 1.47 -0.54
N ILE A 31 7.42 0.43 -1.12
CA ILE A 31 7.10 0.35 -2.54
C ILE A 31 5.58 0.30 -2.71
N HIS A 32 5.03 1.16 -3.54
CA HIS A 32 3.58 1.34 -3.67
C HIS A 32 3.17 1.19 -5.13
N LEU A 33 2.09 0.46 -5.37
CA LEU A 33 1.53 0.21 -6.69
C LEU A 33 0.30 1.09 -6.85
N PHE A 34 0.27 1.90 -7.90
CA PHE A 34 -0.78 2.89 -8.11
C PHE A 34 -1.44 2.75 -9.46
N ASN A 35 -2.73 3.06 -9.47
CA ASN A 35 -3.50 3.36 -10.67
C ASN A 35 -3.72 4.87 -10.73
N CYS A 36 -3.33 5.51 -11.83
CA CYS A 36 -3.36 6.96 -11.97
C CYS A 36 -4.26 7.38 -13.13
N ARG A 37 -5.19 8.28 -12.82
CA ARG A 37 -6.10 8.90 -13.78
C ARG A 37 -5.57 10.28 -14.20
N PRO A 38 -5.74 10.69 -15.46
CA PRO A 38 -5.27 11.99 -15.93
C PRO A 38 -6.08 13.11 -15.26
N PHE A 39 -5.45 14.25 -15.01
CA PHE A 39 -6.18 15.47 -14.67
C PHE A 39 -6.97 15.90 -15.92
N GLY A 40 -8.29 15.97 -15.81
CA GLY A 40 -9.13 16.42 -16.93
C GLY A 40 -8.75 17.84 -17.37
N GLY A 41 -8.79 18.12 -18.67
CA GLY A 41 -8.50 19.45 -19.21
C GLY A 41 -8.01 19.43 -20.66
N ALA A 42 -8.24 20.53 -21.37
CA ALA A 42 -7.73 20.70 -22.73
C ALA A 42 -6.19 20.70 -22.73
N GLY A 43 -5.57 19.88 -23.58
CA GLY A 43 -4.11 19.80 -23.73
C GLY A 43 -3.38 18.85 -22.76
N VAL A 44 -4.10 18.18 -21.86
CA VAL A 44 -3.50 17.15 -20.98
C VAL A 44 -3.67 15.76 -21.62
N PRO A 45 -2.61 14.92 -21.67
CA PRO A 45 -2.73 13.54 -22.13
C PRO A 45 -3.84 12.81 -21.37
N GLN A 46 -4.84 12.29 -22.10
CA GLN A 46 -5.92 11.49 -21.52
C GLN A 46 -5.46 10.03 -21.46
N THR A 47 -4.49 9.77 -20.60
CA THR A 47 -3.90 8.45 -20.42
C THR A 47 -4.09 7.96 -19.01
N TRP A 48 -4.34 6.67 -18.86
CA TRP A 48 -4.41 5.97 -17.58
C TRP A 48 -3.09 5.23 -17.37
N LEU A 49 -2.48 5.46 -16.23
CA LEU A 49 -1.17 4.91 -15.90
C LEU A 49 -1.28 3.90 -14.77
N SER A 50 -0.44 2.88 -14.83
CA SER A 50 -0.15 2.01 -13.69
C SER A 50 1.32 2.14 -13.39
N ILE A 51 1.65 2.58 -12.17
CA ILE A 51 3.02 2.90 -11.78
C ILE A 51 3.39 2.20 -10.47
N VAL A 52 4.68 1.96 -10.31
CA VAL A 52 5.31 1.50 -9.07
C VAL A 52 6.19 2.62 -8.57
N VAL A 53 6.00 3.05 -7.32
CA VAL A 53 6.76 4.14 -6.73
C VAL A 53 7.53 3.64 -5.52
N TYR A 54 8.81 3.99 -5.47
CA TYR A 54 9.64 3.85 -4.29
C TYR A 54 9.59 5.12 -3.44
N CYS A 55 9.38 4.96 -2.14
CA CYS A 55 9.43 6.04 -1.17
C CYS A 55 10.45 5.68 -0.07
N ALA A 56 11.52 6.48 0.03
CA ALA A 56 12.52 6.31 1.09
C ALA A 56 11.90 6.49 2.49
N ASN A 57 10.91 7.39 2.61
CA ASN A 57 9.98 7.42 3.75
C ASN A 57 8.61 6.97 3.26
N ASP A 58 8.10 5.85 3.77
CA ASP A 58 6.83 5.26 3.36
C ASP A 58 5.63 6.25 3.37
N SER A 59 5.63 7.23 4.30
CA SER A 59 4.61 8.30 4.35
C SER A 59 4.40 9.03 3.05
N ASP A 60 5.49 9.22 2.31
CA ASP A 60 5.52 10.16 1.19
C ASP A 60 4.61 9.62 0.07
N CYS A 61 4.51 8.30 -0.05
CA CYS A 61 3.62 7.61 -0.97
C CYS A 61 2.12 7.68 -0.58
N SER A 62 1.80 8.26 0.58
CA SER A 62 0.41 8.59 0.98
C SER A 62 0.16 10.11 1.00
N ASN A 63 1.12 10.91 0.56
CA ASN A 63 1.01 12.37 0.57
C ASN A 63 0.66 12.90 -0.83
N LEU A 64 -0.49 13.56 -0.95
CA LEU A 64 -0.98 14.17 -2.20
C LEU A 64 -0.03 15.20 -2.80
N THR A 65 0.76 15.89 -1.97
CA THR A 65 1.70 16.93 -2.42
C THR A 65 3.09 16.36 -2.71
N TYR A 66 3.32 15.07 -2.44
CA TYR A 66 4.58 14.45 -2.77
C TYR A 66 4.68 14.25 -4.28
N ASN A 67 5.79 14.69 -4.84
CA ASN A 67 6.15 14.46 -6.23
C ASN A 67 7.35 13.51 -6.26
N PRO A 68 7.16 12.21 -6.53
CA PRO A 68 8.25 11.25 -6.51
C PRO A 68 9.29 11.61 -7.58
N PRO A 69 10.60 11.56 -7.25
CA PRO A 69 11.66 11.68 -8.26
C PRO A 69 11.45 10.66 -9.37
N SER A 70 11.73 11.03 -10.62
CA SER A 70 11.53 10.14 -11.77
C SER A 70 12.28 8.81 -11.64
N ASP A 71 13.45 8.83 -11.02
CA ASP A 71 14.28 7.64 -10.77
C ASP A 71 13.64 6.65 -9.79
N ASN A 72 12.67 7.12 -9.00
CA ASN A 72 11.90 6.34 -8.04
C ASN A 72 10.53 5.92 -8.57
N VAL A 73 10.26 6.14 -9.87
CA VAL A 73 9.02 5.73 -10.52
C VAL A 73 9.32 4.76 -11.64
N CYS A 74 8.62 3.62 -11.64
CA CYS A 74 8.61 2.67 -12.72
C CYS A 74 7.21 2.60 -13.33
N VAL A 75 7.08 2.92 -14.62
CA VAL A 75 5.80 2.83 -15.33
C VAL A 75 5.58 1.38 -15.75
N LYS A 76 4.54 0.76 -15.20
CA LYS A 76 4.20 -0.64 -15.48
C LYS A 76 3.25 -0.78 -16.67
N GLY A 77 2.35 0.18 -16.85
CA GLY A 77 1.37 0.18 -17.93
C GLY A 77 0.87 1.58 -18.27
N THR A 78 0.43 1.74 -19.52
CA THR A 78 -0.18 2.97 -20.03
C THR A 78 -1.31 2.60 -20.97
N SER A 79 -2.45 3.28 -20.85
CA SER A 79 -3.62 3.08 -21.69
C SER A 79 -4.19 4.43 -22.14
N SER A 80 -4.62 4.53 -23.39
CA SER A 80 -5.44 5.64 -23.89
C SER A 80 -6.95 5.41 -23.69
N SER A 81 -7.34 4.21 -23.27
CA SER A 81 -8.72 3.86 -22.94
C SER A 81 -9.01 4.19 -21.49
N SER A 82 -10.18 4.81 -21.26
CA SER A 82 -10.60 5.26 -19.94
C SER A 82 -10.66 4.12 -18.93
N GLU A 83 -10.07 4.34 -17.76
CA GLU A 83 -10.09 3.44 -16.60
C GLU A 83 -9.53 2.03 -16.87
N VAL A 84 -8.70 1.90 -17.89
CA VAL A 84 -7.98 0.65 -18.17
C VAL A 84 -6.59 0.73 -17.53
N TYR A 85 -6.38 -0.12 -16.54
CA TYR A 85 -5.14 -0.22 -15.77
C TYR A 85 -4.46 -1.58 -15.97
N HIS A 86 -3.20 -1.65 -15.55
CA HIS A 86 -2.45 -2.89 -15.47
C HIS A 86 -3.07 -3.86 -14.46
N ILE A 87 -3.04 -5.16 -14.75
CA ILE A 87 -3.52 -6.21 -13.84
C ILE A 87 -2.39 -6.57 -12.87
N TRP A 88 -2.56 -6.28 -11.59
CA TRP A 88 -1.53 -6.46 -10.57
C TRP A 88 -1.48 -7.91 -10.03
N GLU A 89 -2.60 -8.63 -10.11
CA GLU A 89 -2.86 -9.89 -9.45
C GLU A 89 -2.65 -11.12 -10.35
N GLY A 90 -2.53 -12.30 -9.74
CA GLY A 90 -2.62 -13.61 -10.40
C GLY A 90 -1.33 -14.13 -11.01
N SER A 91 -0.22 -13.39 -10.94
CA SER A 91 1.09 -13.84 -11.43
C SER A 91 2.25 -13.15 -10.70
N SER A 92 3.45 -13.72 -10.83
CA SER A 92 4.68 -13.03 -10.43
C SER A 92 5.06 -12.00 -11.49
N GLN A 93 5.36 -10.79 -11.04
CA GLN A 93 5.60 -9.64 -11.90
C GLN A 93 6.78 -8.81 -11.38
N SER A 94 7.26 -7.88 -12.21
CA SER A 94 8.34 -6.98 -11.83
C SER A 94 8.29 -5.64 -12.56
N CYS A 95 9.03 -4.67 -12.03
CA CYS A 95 9.25 -3.35 -12.62
C CYS A 95 10.70 -2.92 -12.35
N THR A 96 11.40 -2.49 -13.40
CA THR A 96 12.78 -2.00 -13.32
C THR A 96 12.78 -0.48 -13.31
N PHE A 97 13.26 0.11 -12.22
CA PHE A 97 13.39 1.55 -12.07
C PHE A 97 14.50 2.10 -12.99
N PRO A 98 14.49 3.40 -13.34
CA PRO A 98 15.56 4.03 -14.11
C PRO A 98 16.96 3.86 -13.51
N THR A 99 17.06 3.69 -12.19
CA THR A 99 18.31 3.39 -11.48
C THR A 99 18.90 2.01 -11.79
N GLY A 100 18.14 1.12 -12.45
CA GLY A 100 18.50 -0.26 -12.74
C GLY A 100 18.05 -1.28 -11.69
N VAL A 101 17.54 -0.81 -10.54
CA VAL A 101 16.96 -1.70 -9.52
C VAL A 101 15.65 -2.30 -10.03
N THR A 102 15.50 -3.61 -9.92
CA THR A 102 14.25 -4.30 -10.26
C THR A 102 13.52 -4.72 -9.00
N PHE A 103 12.28 -4.25 -8.84
CA PHE A 103 11.39 -4.76 -7.82
C PHE A 103 10.47 -5.82 -8.43
N SER A 104 10.43 -7.00 -7.82
CA SER A 104 9.56 -8.12 -8.19
C SER A 104 8.55 -8.38 -7.10
N TRP A 105 7.33 -8.79 -7.48
CA TRP A 105 6.26 -9.11 -6.56
C TRP A 105 5.41 -10.28 -7.03
N ASN A 106 4.65 -10.86 -6.11
CA ASN A 106 3.58 -11.81 -6.41
C ASN A 106 2.35 -11.42 -5.58
N ILE A 107 1.20 -11.23 -6.24
CA ILE A 107 -0.08 -10.93 -5.61
C ILE A 107 -1.07 -12.03 -6.05
N PRO A 108 -1.76 -12.71 -5.13
CA PRO A 108 -2.70 -13.76 -5.49
C PRO A 108 -3.92 -13.18 -6.24
N SER A 109 -4.52 -13.96 -7.13
CA SER A 109 -5.66 -13.51 -7.96
C SER A 109 -6.89 -13.06 -7.17
N ASN A 110 -7.04 -13.52 -5.93
CA ASN A 110 -8.14 -13.15 -5.03
C ASN A 110 -7.80 -12.02 -4.06
N ALA A 111 -6.67 -11.31 -4.26
CA ALA A 111 -6.21 -10.27 -3.33
C ALA A 111 -7.24 -9.15 -3.14
N GLN A 112 -7.92 -8.70 -4.20
CA GLN A 112 -8.95 -7.65 -4.10
C GLN A 112 -10.18 -8.06 -3.25
N SER A 113 -10.43 -9.36 -3.11
CA SER A 113 -11.51 -9.87 -2.25
C SER A 113 -11.12 -9.96 -0.78
N GLN A 114 -9.85 -9.72 -0.43
CA GLN A 114 -9.40 -9.73 0.95
C GLN A 114 -9.78 -8.43 1.67
N PRO A 115 -9.87 -8.42 3.01
CA PRO A 115 -10.04 -7.18 3.79
C PRO A 115 -8.94 -6.17 3.46
N ASN A 116 -9.26 -4.89 3.57
CA ASN A 116 -8.27 -3.83 3.39
C ASN A 116 -7.15 -3.99 4.43
N TYR A 117 -5.92 -3.64 4.04
CA TYR A 117 -4.68 -3.76 4.83
C TYR A 117 -4.22 -5.18 5.15
N SER A 118 -4.94 -6.20 4.68
CA SER A 118 -4.52 -7.59 4.82
C SER A 118 -3.25 -7.87 4.02
N SER A 119 -2.45 -8.81 4.51
CA SER A 119 -1.25 -9.31 3.83
C SER A 119 -1.67 -10.09 2.58
N VAL A 120 -1.21 -9.64 1.40
CA VAL A 120 -1.52 -10.18 0.08
C VAL A 120 -0.25 -10.31 -0.76
N GLY A 121 0.57 -11.29 -0.41
CA GLY A 121 1.76 -11.63 -1.15
C GLY A 121 3.04 -10.98 -0.63
N SER A 122 4.07 -10.97 -1.47
CA SER A 122 5.42 -10.54 -1.10
C SER A 122 6.14 -9.91 -2.29
N GLY A 123 7.15 -9.10 -1.99
CA GLY A 123 8.01 -8.49 -3.00
C GLY A 123 9.47 -8.44 -2.58
N SER A 124 10.37 -8.22 -3.54
CA SER A 124 11.80 -8.13 -3.32
C SER A 124 12.50 -7.29 -4.40
N ASN A 125 13.56 -6.59 -4.02
CA ASN A 125 14.47 -5.91 -4.94
C ASN A 125 15.80 -6.66 -5.15
N GLY A 126 15.87 -7.93 -4.73
CA GLY A 126 17.09 -8.75 -4.75
C GLY A 126 18.05 -8.51 -3.58
N TYR A 127 17.91 -7.40 -2.85
CA TYR A 127 18.67 -7.12 -1.63
C TYR A 127 17.89 -7.45 -0.36
N ARG A 128 16.61 -7.09 -0.33
CA ARG A 128 15.69 -7.38 0.78
C ARG A 128 14.31 -7.81 0.29
N SER A 129 13.53 -8.34 1.21
CA SER A 129 12.12 -8.70 1.00
C SER A 129 11.20 -7.70 1.69
N PHE A 130 9.96 -7.64 1.20
CA PHE A 130 8.89 -6.76 1.67
C PHE A 130 7.60 -7.55 1.78
N ALA A 131 6.81 -7.27 2.81
CA ALA A 131 5.46 -7.83 2.96
C ALA A 131 4.48 -7.02 2.10
N GLY A 132 3.71 -7.70 1.25
CA GLY A 132 2.71 -7.04 0.40
C GLY A 132 1.37 -6.92 1.10
N HIS A 133 0.71 -5.78 0.98
CA HIS A 133 -0.58 -5.49 1.62
C HIS A 133 -1.55 -4.85 0.64
N LYS A 134 -2.83 -5.19 0.79
CA LYS A 134 -3.93 -4.56 0.05
C LYS A 134 -4.18 -3.18 0.63
N ASP A 135 -4.31 -2.16 -0.21
CA ASP A 135 -4.77 -0.85 0.23
C ASP A 135 -6.30 -0.69 0.10
N ASP A 136 -6.86 0.35 0.71
CA ASP A 136 -8.28 0.72 0.55
C ASP A 136 -8.52 1.75 -0.57
N HIS A 137 -7.61 1.85 -1.54
CA HIS A 137 -7.64 2.86 -2.60
C HIS A 137 -7.44 4.29 -2.09
N THR A 138 -6.56 4.45 -1.10
CA THR A 138 -6.15 5.77 -0.62
C THR A 138 -5.51 6.59 -1.73
N ALA A 139 -5.76 7.89 -1.69
CA ALA A 139 -5.15 8.80 -2.63
C ALA A 139 -3.64 8.89 -2.39
N GLY A 140 -2.88 8.79 -3.47
CA GLY A 140 -1.42 8.78 -3.50
C GLY A 140 -0.83 10.09 -4.03
N PRO A 141 0.48 10.09 -4.35
CA PRO A 141 1.14 11.24 -4.94
C PRO A 141 0.56 11.59 -6.31
N SER A 142 0.73 12.85 -6.70
CA SER A 142 0.49 13.26 -8.09
C SER A 142 1.70 12.91 -8.96
N TYR A 143 1.48 12.41 -10.18
CA TYR A 143 2.57 12.09 -11.10
C TYR A 143 2.24 12.51 -12.53
N ASN A 144 3.08 13.34 -13.16
CA ASN A 144 2.97 13.76 -14.56
C ASN A 144 1.54 14.15 -15.00
N TYR A 145 0.87 15.02 -14.24
CA TYR A 145 -0.52 15.42 -14.50
C TYR A 145 -1.58 14.32 -14.26
N HIS A 146 -1.30 13.37 -13.37
CA HIS A 146 -2.25 12.33 -12.97
C HIS A 146 -2.47 12.34 -11.45
N SER A 147 -3.70 12.05 -11.04
CA SER A 147 -4.06 11.70 -9.66
C SER A 147 -3.89 10.20 -9.50
N CYS A 148 -3.13 9.74 -8.52
CA CYS A 148 -2.91 8.32 -8.30
C CYS A 148 -3.71 7.81 -7.09
N GLU A 149 -4.21 6.58 -7.20
CA GLU A 149 -4.87 5.82 -6.14
C GLU A 149 -4.05 4.57 -5.88
N LYS A 150 -3.78 4.31 -4.60
CA LYS A 150 -2.94 3.21 -4.15
C LYS A 150 -3.71 1.91 -4.18
N VAL A 151 -3.17 0.89 -4.81
CA VAL A 151 -3.82 -0.43 -4.89
C VAL A 151 -3.19 -1.39 -3.89
N TYR A 152 -1.86 -1.38 -3.82
CA TYR A 152 -1.06 -2.24 -2.94
C TYR A 152 0.17 -1.49 -2.43
N TYR A 153 0.68 -1.91 -1.29
CA TYR A 153 1.94 -1.41 -0.73
C TYR A 153 2.80 -2.54 -0.16
N TYR A 154 4.11 -2.29 -0.13
CA TYR A 154 5.14 -3.23 0.28
C TYR A 154 6.08 -2.55 1.27
N VAL A 155 6.17 -3.09 2.48
CA VAL A 155 6.98 -2.55 3.60
C VAL A 155 7.79 -3.64 4.30
#